data_AF-A0A5K0WCS4-F1
#
_entry.id   AF-A0A5K0WCS4-F1
#
_cell.length_a   1.000
_cell.length_b   1.000
_cell.length_c   1.000
_cell.angle_alpha   90.00
_cell.angle_beta   90.00
_cell.angle_gamma   90.00
#
_symmetry.space_group_name_H-M   'P 1'
#
loop_
_entity.id
_entity.type
_entity.pdbx_description
1 polymer ?
#
loop_
_entity_poly.entity_id
_entity_poly.type
_entity_poly.pdbx_seq_one_letter_code
_entity_poly.pdbx_strand_id
1 'polypeptide(L)' 'VIELEGHSLNVDAQDIYTYDPDLYNKMVKYPLEVLAIFDIVVMDFVIKLNRMFDKHIQARIYNLRSATNMRDLNPS' A
#
# COMPACT_ATOMS: atom_id res chain seq x y z
N VAL A 1 8.10 -2.90 -18.69
CA VAL A 1 7.41 -1.62 -18.94
C VAL A 1 6.37 -1.50 -17.85
N ILE A 2 6.56 -0.60 -16.87
CA ILE A 2 5.52 -0.34 -15.87
C ILE A 2 4.51 0.53 -16.61
N GLU A 3 3.43 -0.07 -17.09
CA GLU A 3 2.31 0.67 -17.68
C GLU A 3 1.66 1.50 -16.57
N LEU A 4 2.13 2.74 -16.44
CA LEU A 4 1.59 3.78 -15.55
C LEU A 4 0.23 4.32 -16.07
N GLU A 5 -0.59 3.48 -16.70
CA GLU A 5 -1.98 3.84 -17.04
C GLU A 5 -2.87 3.91 -15.81
N GLY A 6 -2.45 3.30 -14.69
CA GLY A 6 -3.09 3.45 -13.39
C GLY A 6 -2.47 4.58 -12.57
N HIS A 7 -3.28 5.51 -12.08
CA HIS A 7 -2.91 6.45 -11.00
C HIS A 7 -2.74 5.77 -9.63
N SER A 8 -2.50 4.45 -9.64
CA SER A 8 -2.40 3.64 -8.44
C SER A 8 -1.43 2.49 -8.63
N LEU A 9 -0.63 2.23 -7.60
CA LEU A 9 0.24 1.07 -7.49
C LEU A 9 -0.44 0.03 -6.60
N ASN A 10 -0.78 -1.13 -7.16
CA ASN A 10 -1.31 -2.23 -6.36
C ASN A 10 -0.16 -2.96 -5.65
N VAL A 11 -0.26 -3.14 -4.34
CA VAL A 11 0.76 -3.76 -3.49
C VAL A 11 0.17 -4.97 -2.79
N ASP A 12 0.78 -6.14 -2.95
CA ASP A 12 0.39 -7.36 -2.23
C ASP A 12 0.91 -7.29 -0.79
N ALA A 13 0.01 -7.44 0.18
CA ALA A 13 0.36 -7.39 1.59
C ALA A 13 1.20 -8.59 2.06
N GLN A 14 1.22 -9.71 1.32
CA GLN A 14 2.10 -10.86 1.59
C GLN A 14 3.57 -10.52 1.38
N ASP A 15 3.88 -9.67 0.38
CA ASP A 15 5.25 -9.21 0.14
C ASP A 15 5.73 -8.36 1.32
N ILE A 16 4.85 -7.50 1.84
CA ILE A 16 5.13 -6.67 3.02
C ILE A 16 5.37 -7.57 4.25
N TYR A 17 4.53 -8.58 4.46
CA TYR A 17 4.69 -9.51 5.59
C TYR A 17 5.99 -10.30 5.52
N THR A 18 6.38 -10.75 4.32
CA THR A 18 7.60 -11.53 4.10
C THR A 18 8.85 -10.69 4.31
N TYR A 19 8.80 -9.40 3.93
CA TYR A 19 9.90 -8.46 4.10
C TYR A 19 10.04 -7.97 5.54
N ASP A 20 8.95 -7.47 6.14
CA ASP A 20 8.92 -6.92 7.49
C ASP A 20 7.55 -7.19 8.16
N PRO A 21 7.46 -8.22 9.01
CA PRO A 21 6.25 -8.52 9.78
C PRO A 21 5.77 -7.37 10.68
N ASP A 22 6.68 -6.55 11.21
CA ASP A 22 6.33 -5.44 12.10
C ASP A 22 5.71 -4.29 11.31
N LEU A 23 6.22 -4.01 10.11
CA LEU A 23 5.58 -3.07 9.18
C LEU A 23 4.19 -3.55 8.79
N TYR A 24 4.04 -4.83 8.48
CA TYR A 24 2.74 -5.43 8.19
C TYR A 24 1.77 -5.25 9.36
N ASN A 25 2.21 -5.53 10.60
CA ASN A 25 1.36 -5.36 11.78
C ASN A 25 0.93 -3.91 11.99
N LYS A 26 1.83 -2.93 11.78
CA LYS A 26 1.50 -1.51 11.84
C LYS A 26 0.50 -1.12 10.77
N MET A 27 0.65 -1.65 9.56
CA MET A 27 -0.25 -1.39 8.44
C MET A 27 -1.66 -1.91 8.70
N VAL A 28 -1.80 -3.10 9.27
CA VAL A 28 -3.13 -3.65 9.63
C VAL A 28 -3.78 -2.83 10.76
N LYS A 29 -2.99 -2.39 11.74
CA LYS A 29 -3.50 -1.67 12.92
C LYS A 29 -3.75 -0.18 12.68
N TYR A 30 -2.95 0.44 11.82
CA TYR A 30 -2.94 1.87 11.52
C TYR A 30 -2.90 2.10 10.00
N PRO A 31 -3.93 1.64 9.26
CA PRO A 31 -3.89 1.61 7.81
C PRO A 31 -3.82 3.02 7.20
N LEU A 32 -4.45 4.03 7.80
CA LEU A 32 -4.48 5.39 7.24
C LEU A 32 -3.10 6.07 7.33
N GLU A 33 -2.45 5.93 8.49
CA GLU A 33 -1.14 6.50 8.75
C GLU A 33 -0.07 5.83 7.88
N VAL A 34 -0.11 4.50 7.80
CA VAL A 34 0.87 3.75 7.00
C VAL A 34 0.65 3.99 5.50
N LEU A 35 -0.61 4.00 5.03
CA LEU A 35 -0.91 4.27 3.62
C LEU A 35 -0.42 5.65 3.18
N ALA A 36 -0.57 6.68 4.02
CA ALA A 36 -0.07 8.02 3.71
C ALA A 36 1.46 8.04 3.52
N ILE A 37 2.20 7.27 4.32
CA ILE A 37 3.66 7.13 4.16
C ILE A 37 3.98 6.40 2.86
N PHE A 38 3.25 5.35 2.52
CA PHE A 38 3.42 4.63 1.25
C PHE A 38 3.22 5.55 0.05
N ASP A 39 2.19 6.38 0.04
CA ASP A 39 1.93 7.33 -1.06
C ASP A 39 3.10 8.31 -1.25
N ILE A 40 3.68 8.82 -0.15
CA ILE A 40 4.85 9.71 -0.20
C ILE A 40 6.07 8.98 -0.79
N VAL A 41 6.34 7.77 -0.33
CA VAL A 41 7.50 6.98 -0.76
C VAL A 41 7.36 6.57 -2.23
N VAL A 42 6.18 6.12 -2.64
CA VAL A 42 5.89 5.76 -4.04
C VAL A 42 6.05 6.98 -4.94
N MET A 43 5.58 8.16 -4.51
CA MET A 43 5.77 9.40 -5.26
C MET A 43 7.26 9.74 -5.43
N ASP A 44 8.06 9.65 -4.37
CA ASP A 44 9.51 9.89 -4.44
C ASP A 44 10.21 8.92 -5.41
N PHE A 45 9.84 7.62 -5.40
CA PHE A 45 10.37 6.66 -6.37
C PHE A 45 9.98 7.01 -7.81
N VAL A 46 8.74 7.43 -8.04
CA VAL A 46 8.25 7.75 -9.39
C VAL A 46 8.92 9.01 -9.92
N ILE A 47 9.10 10.05 -9.10
CA ILE A 47 9.82 11.27 -9.48
C ILE A 47 11.27 10.94 -9.88
N LYS A 48 11.92 10.01 -9.18
CA LYS A 48 13.27 9.54 -9.53
C LYS A 48 13.33 8.81 -10.86
N LEU A 49 12.31 8.02 -11.19
CA LEU A 49 12.20 7.28 -12.44
C LEU A 49 11.80 8.18 -13.62
N ASN A 50 10.87 9.10 -13.40
CA ASN A 50 10.36 10.04 -14.39
C ASN A 50 10.11 11.41 -13.75
N ARG A 51 11.05 12.34 -13.96
CA ARG A 51 10.98 13.70 -13.41
C ARG A 51 9.83 14.55 -13.96
N MET A 52 9.26 14.16 -15.10
CA MET A 52 8.12 14.86 -15.72
C MET A 52 6.76 14.31 -15.26
N PHE A 53 6.75 13.44 -14.26
CA PHE A 53 5.52 12.89 -13.71
C PHE A 53 4.82 13.92 -12.80
N ASP A 54 3.68 14.43 -13.25
CA ASP A 54 2.94 15.52 -12.60
C ASP A 54 1.62 15.05 -11.93
N LYS A 55 1.43 13.73 -11.81
CA LYS A 55 0.23 13.16 -11.21
C LYS A 55 0.55 12.58 -9.83
N HIS A 56 -0.44 12.49 -8.96
CA HIS A 56 -0.30 11.69 -7.75
C HIS A 56 -0.53 10.21 -8.06
N ILE A 57 0.30 9.35 -7.49
CA ILE A 57 0.09 7.90 -7.44
C ILE A 57 -0.30 7.51 -6.03
N GLN A 58 -1.29 6.65 -5.93
CA GLN A 58 -1.75 6.08 -4.67
C GLN A 58 -1.33 4.62 -4.56
N ALA A 59 -0.81 4.20 -3.42
CA ALA A 59 -0.64 2.80 -3.10
C ALA A 59 -2.01 2.19 -2.77
N ARG A 60 -2.29 1.00 -3.31
CA ARG A 60 -3.49 0.22 -3.04
C ARG A 60 -3.08 -1.15 -2.54
N ILE A 61 -3.29 -1.36 -1.25
CA ILE A 61 -2.87 -2.59 -0.58
C ILE A 61 -4.01 -3.61 -0.69
N TYR A 62 -3.68 -4.83 -1.07
CA TYR A 62 -4.64 -5.93 -1.20
C TYR A 62 -4.05 -7.23 -0.63
N ASN A 63 -4.88 -8.27 -0.53
CA ASN A 63 -4.48 -9.61 -0.10
C ASN A 63 -3.81 -9.67 1.29
N LEU A 64 -4.47 -9.08 2.30
CA LEU A 64 -4.07 -9.26 3.70
C LEU A 64 -4.00 -10.76 4.06
N ARG A 65 -3.09 -11.12 4.96
CA ARG A 65 -2.82 -12.50 5.36
C ARG A 65 -4.04 -13.23 5.92
N SER A 66 -4.94 -12.50 6.56
CA SER A 66 -6.21 -13.03 7.05
C SER A 66 -7.32 -12.02 6.79
N ALA A 67 -8.52 -12.56 6.59
CA ALA A 67 -9.75 -11.79 6.51
C ALA A 67 -10.81 -12.47 7.37
N THR A 68 -11.64 -11.66 8.01
CA THR A 68 -12.78 -12.12 8.81
C THR A 68 -14.06 -11.92 8.00
N ASN A 69 -15.03 -12.83 8.13
CA ASN A 69 -16.32 -12.66 7.47
C ASN A 69 -17.00 -11.39 8.01
N MET A 70 -17.75 -10.68 7.17
CA MET A 70 -18.45 -9.45 7.55
C MET A 70 -19.41 -9.65 8.74
N ARG A 71 -19.97 -10.85 8.92
CA ARG A 71 -20.85 -11.18 10.06
C ARG A 71 -20.09 -11.37 11.38
N ASP A 72 -18.80 -11.70 11.31
CA ASP A 72 -17.95 -11.99 12.46
C ASP A 72 -17.05 -10.80 12.82
N LEU A 73 -17.31 -9.62 12.23
CA LEU A 73 -16.57 -8.40 12.53
C LEU A 73 -16.90 -7.93 13.95
N ASN A 74 -15.88 -7.84 14.78
CA ASN A 74 -15.98 -7.21 16.08
C ASN A 74 -15.84 -5.69 15.93
N PRO A 75 -16.58 -4.89 16.70
CA PRO A 75 -16.49 -3.42 16.68
C PRO A 75 -15.21 -2.88 17.37
N SER A 76 -14.27 -3.76 17.72
CA SER A 76 -13.09 -3.49 18.56
C SER A 76 -11.81 -3.46 17.75
#